data_AF-A0A4P7R8U1-F1
#
_entry.id   AF-A0A4P7R8U1-F1
#
_cell.length_a   1.000
_cell.length_b   1.000
_cell.length_c   1.000
_cell.angle_alpha   90.00
_cell.angle_beta   90.00
_cell.angle_gamma   90.00
#
_symmetry.space_group_name_H-M   'P 1'
#
loop_
_entity.id
_entity.type
_entity.pdbx_description
1 polymer ?
#
loop_
_entity_poly.entity_id
_entity_poly.type
_entity_poly.pdbx_seq_one_letter_code
_entity_poly.pdbx_strand_id
1 'polypeptide(L)'
;MNVPFIYLASQSPRRKQLLEQWGVRCELLLPDAEEDAESLEQVLPGEAPATYVQRVTGLKLEASLARLKRRGLTPAPVLCADTTVALGRRIMGKPGDAAEARAMLSDLSGQRHRVLTAVAVGKAARRGAATVWSALSTSQVHFDAISAAQIRRYVDSGEPMGKAGAYAIQGQAAMWTTQISGSYSGIMGLPAFETAQVLAAAGMDLL
;
A
#
# COMPACT_ATOMS: atom_id res chain seq x y z
N MET A 1 23.68 5.74 -16.51
CA MET A 1 22.50 5.80 -17.39
C MET A 1 21.28 5.84 -16.51
N ASN A 2 20.49 6.91 -16.58
CA ASN A 2 19.17 6.94 -15.96
C ASN A 2 18.27 6.04 -16.83
N VAL A 3 17.73 4.99 -16.24
CA VAL A 3 16.76 4.13 -16.92
C VAL A 3 15.40 4.82 -16.88
N PRO A 4 14.62 4.84 -17.97
CA PRO A 4 13.37 5.58 -18.03
C PRO A 4 12.20 4.83 -17.36
N PHE A 5 12.48 3.97 -16.37
CA PHE A 5 11.48 3.16 -15.70
C PHE A 5 11.88 2.78 -14.27
N ILE A 6 10.88 2.42 -13.45
CA ILE A 6 11.05 1.75 -12.15
C ILE A 6 10.57 0.30 -12.20
N TYR A 7 11.04 -0.52 -11.28
CA TYR A 7 10.32 -1.73 -10.91
C TYR A 7 9.23 -1.42 -9.88
N LEU A 8 8.01 -1.84 -10.15
CA LEU A 8 6.93 -1.89 -9.16
C LEU A 8 6.88 -3.29 -8.53
N ALA A 9 7.31 -3.40 -7.28
CA ALA A 9 7.23 -4.64 -6.50
C ALA A 9 5.90 -4.71 -5.75
N SER A 10 4.79 -4.65 -6.49
CA SER A 10 3.45 -4.77 -5.93
C SER A 10 2.49 -5.43 -6.92
N GLN A 11 1.65 -6.33 -6.41
CA GLN A 11 0.54 -6.92 -7.16
C GLN A 11 -0.72 -6.03 -7.20
N SER A 12 -0.73 -4.90 -6.48
CA SER A 12 -1.91 -4.03 -6.39
C SER A 12 -2.18 -3.33 -7.72
N PRO A 13 -3.32 -3.60 -8.39
CA PRO A 13 -3.66 -2.94 -9.64
C PRO A 13 -3.79 -1.42 -9.49
N ARG A 14 -4.24 -0.96 -8.30
CA ARG A 14 -4.42 0.46 -7.98
C ARG A 14 -3.11 1.24 -7.98
N ARG A 15 -2.02 0.63 -7.46
CA ARG A 15 -0.70 1.28 -7.41
C ARG A 15 -0.12 1.44 -8.80
N LYS A 16 -0.27 0.42 -9.64
CA LYS A 16 0.10 0.48 -11.05
C LYS A 16 -0.69 1.58 -11.78
N GLN A 17 -2.02 1.60 -11.60
CA GLN A 17 -2.88 2.62 -12.19
C GLN A 17 -2.46 4.06 -11.79
N LEU A 18 -2.13 4.28 -10.52
CA LEU A 18 -1.66 5.59 -10.04
C LEU A 18 -0.34 6.00 -10.69
N LEU A 19 0.62 5.08 -10.80
CA LEU A 19 1.88 5.34 -11.49
C LEU A 19 1.67 5.68 -12.98
N GLU A 20 0.80 4.92 -13.67
CA GLU A 20 0.43 5.19 -15.06
C GLU A 20 -0.24 6.56 -15.21
N GLN A 21 -1.14 6.93 -14.30
CA GLN A 21 -1.78 8.24 -14.27
C GLN A 21 -0.76 9.39 -14.13
N TRP A 22 0.36 9.16 -13.43
CA TRP A 22 1.42 10.14 -13.25
C TRP A 22 2.51 10.06 -14.33
N GLY A 23 2.32 9.26 -15.38
CA GLY A 23 3.30 9.11 -16.47
C GLY A 23 4.55 8.32 -16.07
N VAL A 24 4.52 7.61 -14.93
CA VAL A 24 5.66 6.81 -14.46
C VAL A 24 5.63 5.45 -15.14
N ARG A 25 6.57 5.24 -16.06
CA ARG A 25 6.78 3.92 -16.65
C ARG A 25 7.28 2.95 -15.57
N CYS A 26 6.58 1.84 -15.37
CA CYS A 26 7.00 0.79 -14.44
C CYS A 26 6.93 -0.60 -15.04
N GLU A 27 7.83 -1.47 -14.58
CA GLU A 27 7.83 -2.91 -14.87
C GLU A 27 7.54 -3.68 -13.59
N LEU A 28 6.76 -4.76 -13.65
CA LEU A 28 6.42 -5.51 -12.45
C LEU A 28 7.61 -6.38 -11.99
N LEU A 29 7.93 -6.30 -10.70
CA LEU A 29 8.91 -7.16 -10.03
C LEU A 29 8.22 -7.98 -8.95
N LEU A 30 7.40 -8.94 -9.37
CA LEU A 30 6.59 -9.76 -8.46
C LEU A 30 7.41 -10.90 -7.82
N PRO A 31 7.03 -11.35 -6.61
CA PRO A 31 7.57 -12.56 -5.98
C PRO A 31 7.53 -13.78 -6.90
N ASP A 32 8.58 -14.60 -6.85
CA ASP A 32 8.56 -15.96 -7.40
C ASP A 32 7.59 -16.85 -6.60
N ALA A 33 7.19 -18.00 -7.16
CA ALA A 33 6.22 -18.89 -6.54
C ALA A 33 6.71 -19.47 -5.19
N GLU A 34 8.02 -19.55 -4.99
CA GLU A 34 8.63 -20.05 -3.75
C GLU A 34 8.80 -18.96 -2.68
N GLU A 35 8.55 -17.70 -3.00
CA GLU A 35 8.70 -16.59 -2.06
C GLU A 35 7.42 -16.38 -1.23
N ASP A 36 7.52 -16.63 0.08
CA ASP A 36 6.45 -16.33 1.04
C ASP A 36 6.38 -14.83 1.35
N ALA A 37 5.83 -14.07 0.40
CA ALA A 37 5.65 -12.63 0.55
C ALA A 37 4.55 -12.25 1.56
N GLU A 38 3.63 -13.17 1.88
CA GLU A 38 2.53 -12.93 2.81
C GLU A 38 3.01 -12.94 4.26
N SER A 39 3.97 -13.80 4.61
CA SER A 39 4.58 -13.82 5.95
C SER A 39 5.17 -12.48 6.39
N LEU A 40 5.63 -11.67 5.43
CA LEU A 40 6.17 -10.33 5.69
C LEU A 40 5.12 -9.38 6.29
N GLU A 41 3.83 -9.62 6.03
CA GLU A 41 2.70 -8.80 6.49
C GLU A 41 2.21 -9.17 7.90
N GLN A 42 2.86 -10.13 8.59
CA GLN A 42 2.46 -10.52 9.95
C GLN A 42 2.60 -9.34 10.93
N VAL A 43 1.55 -9.09 11.72
CA VAL A 43 1.53 -8.08 12.79
C VAL A 43 2.29 -8.61 14.00
N LEU A 44 3.23 -7.83 14.53
CA LEU A 44 3.96 -8.20 15.75
C LEU A 44 3.19 -7.77 17.01
N PRO A 45 3.37 -8.48 18.16
CA PRO A 45 2.70 -8.12 19.40
C PRO A 45 2.97 -6.67 19.83
N GLY A 46 1.91 -5.90 20.08
CA GLY A 46 1.99 -4.51 20.55
C GLY A 46 2.45 -3.49 19.51
N GLU A 47 2.67 -3.90 18.26
CA GLU A 47 3.19 -3.05 17.20
C GLU A 47 2.22 -1.91 16.85
N ALA A 48 2.74 -0.68 16.77
CA ALA A 48 1.96 0.48 16.37
C ALA A 48 1.70 0.47 14.85
N PRO A 49 0.54 0.95 14.36
CA PRO A 49 0.21 0.93 12.93
C PRO A 49 1.27 1.56 12.01
N ALA A 50 1.89 2.68 12.42
CA ALA A 50 2.94 3.33 11.65
C ALA A 50 4.22 2.45 11.59
N THR A 51 4.64 1.89 12.72
CA THR A 51 5.78 0.97 12.81
C THR A 51 5.55 -0.26 11.94
N TYR A 52 4.36 -0.85 12.03
CA TYR A 52 3.95 -1.99 11.20
C TYR A 52 4.10 -1.69 9.71
N VAL A 53 3.41 -0.66 9.20
CA VAL A 53 3.37 -0.42 7.76
C VAL A 53 4.74 -0.05 7.19
N GLN A 54 5.56 0.68 7.96
CA GLN A 54 6.93 1.00 7.58
C GLN A 54 7.83 -0.24 7.56
N ARG A 55 7.76 -1.09 8.60
CA ARG A 55 8.51 -2.36 8.66
C ARG A 55 8.16 -3.27 7.50
N VAL A 56 6.87 -3.53 7.28
CA VAL A 56 6.39 -4.39 6.18
C VAL A 56 6.86 -3.85 4.83
N THR A 57 6.76 -2.53 4.61
CA THR A 57 7.25 -1.91 3.37
C THR A 57 8.75 -2.08 3.19
N GLY A 58 9.54 -1.93 4.26
CA GLY A 58 10.98 -2.15 4.25
C GLY A 58 11.36 -3.60 3.93
N LEU A 59 10.72 -4.58 4.58
CA LEU A 59 10.93 -6.00 4.33
C LEU A 59 10.60 -6.39 2.88
N LYS A 60 9.48 -5.88 2.35
CA LYS A 60 9.11 -6.08 0.94
C LYS A 60 10.15 -5.49 -0.02
N LEU A 61 10.70 -4.32 0.30
CA LEU A 61 11.74 -3.69 -0.51
C LEU A 61 13.04 -4.51 -0.48
N GLU A 62 13.46 -4.97 0.70
CA GLU A 62 14.65 -5.82 0.85
C GLU A 62 14.53 -7.10 0.02
N ALA A 63 13.42 -7.82 0.16
CA ALA A 63 13.15 -9.03 -0.62
C ALA A 63 13.16 -8.74 -2.14
N SER A 64 12.59 -7.60 -2.54
CA SER A 64 12.51 -7.22 -3.96
C SER A 64 13.87 -6.80 -4.54
N LEU A 65 14.73 -6.14 -3.76
CA LEU A 65 16.11 -5.84 -4.16
C LEU A 65 16.95 -7.12 -4.28
N ALA A 66 16.77 -8.07 -3.35
CA ALA A 66 17.40 -9.39 -3.43
C ALA A 66 16.94 -10.14 -4.70
N ARG A 67 15.65 -10.11 -5.01
CA ARG A 67 15.07 -10.68 -6.24
C ARG A 67 15.63 -10.03 -7.50
N LEU A 68 15.70 -8.70 -7.55
CA LEU A 68 16.28 -7.97 -8.69
C LEU A 68 17.70 -8.45 -8.98
N LYS A 69 18.52 -8.56 -7.93
CA LYS A 69 19.91 -9.03 -8.02
C LYS A 69 19.99 -10.49 -8.44
N ARG A 70 19.18 -11.37 -7.82
CA ARG A 70 19.13 -12.81 -8.13
C ARG A 70 18.78 -13.06 -9.59
N ARG A 71 17.81 -12.32 -10.14
CA ARG A 71 17.37 -12.43 -11.53
C ARG A 71 18.31 -11.76 -12.53
N GLY A 72 19.36 -11.07 -12.09
CA GLY A 72 20.33 -10.40 -12.97
C GLY A 72 19.70 -9.33 -13.86
N LEU A 73 18.59 -8.72 -13.42
CA LEU A 73 17.84 -7.75 -14.21
C LEU A 73 18.59 -6.42 -14.33
N THR A 74 18.18 -5.60 -15.30
CA THR A 74 18.76 -4.27 -15.50
C THR A 74 18.58 -3.43 -14.23
N PRO A 75 19.66 -2.83 -13.68
CA PRO A 75 19.56 -1.99 -12.48
C PRO A 75 18.64 -0.79 -12.71
N ALA A 76 17.53 -0.76 -11.95
CA ALA A 76 16.58 0.34 -11.90
C ALA A 76 16.09 0.52 -10.45
N PRO A 77 15.52 1.68 -10.09
CA PRO A 77 14.89 1.86 -8.79
C PRO A 77 13.73 0.87 -8.60
N VAL A 78 13.63 0.28 -7.42
CA VAL A 78 12.54 -0.62 -7.01
C VAL A 78 11.63 0.13 -6.06
N LEU A 79 10.34 0.23 -6.39
CA LEU A 79 9.32 0.84 -5.56
C LEU A 79 8.46 -0.23 -4.89
N CYS A 80 8.34 -0.09 -3.57
CA CYS A 80 7.43 -0.84 -2.72
C CYS A 80 6.49 0.13 -1.98
N ALA A 81 5.28 -0.35 -1.68
CA ALA A 81 4.38 0.34 -0.77
C ALA A 81 3.53 -0.67 -0.01
N ASP A 82 3.15 -0.31 1.21
CA ASP A 82 2.21 -1.05 2.04
C ASP A 82 1.18 -0.09 2.63
N THR A 83 -0.04 -0.59 2.87
CA THR A 83 -1.18 0.23 3.28
C THR A 83 -1.95 -0.51 4.35
N THR A 84 -2.16 0.14 5.49
CA THR A 84 -3.01 -0.37 6.56
C THR A 84 -4.10 0.62 6.94
N VAL A 85 -5.26 0.08 7.31
CA VAL A 85 -6.29 0.83 8.04
C VAL A 85 -6.05 0.65 9.53
N ALA A 86 -6.30 1.69 10.31
CA ALA A 86 -6.20 1.64 11.76
C ALA A 86 -7.36 2.37 12.45
N LEU A 87 -8.07 1.65 13.32
CA LEU A 87 -9.07 2.21 14.23
C LEU A 87 -8.45 2.27 15.64
N GLY A 88 -8.13 3.49 16.08
CA GLY A 88 -7.28 3.67 17.27
C GLY A 88 -5.91 2.99 17.09
N ARG A 89 -5.57 2.04 17.97
CA ARG A 89 -4.34 1.22 17.88
C ARG A 89 -4.52 -0.08 17.10
N ARG A 90 -5.74 -0.48 16.76
CA ARG A 90 -6.01 -1.74 16.07
C ARG A 90 -5.67 -1.62 14.59
N ILE A 91 -4.74 -2.47 14.13
CA ILE A 91 -4.40 -2.64 12.71
C ILE A 91 -5.50 -3.50 12.07
N MET A 92 -6.07 -3.02 10.97
CA MET A 92 -7.05 -3.74 10.16
C MET A 92 -6.42 -4.08 8.82
N GLY A 93 -5.94 -5.32 8.72
CA GLY A 93 -5.38 -5.90 7.50
C GLY A 93 -6.46 -6.24 6.47
N LYS A 94 -6.13 -7.18 5.57
CA LYS A 94 -7.10 -7.72 4.60
C LYS A 94 -8.02 -8.70 5.33
N PRO A 95 -9.34 -8.69 5.06
CA PRO A 95 -10.21 -9.72 5.63
C PRO A 95 -9.87 -11.09 5.05
N GLY A 96 -9.81 -12.12 5.90
CA GLY A 96 -9.63 -13.51 5.51
C GLY A 96 -10.92 -14.13 4.96
N ASP A 97 -12.08 -13.63 5.38
CA ASP A 97 -13.37 -14.06 4.87
C ASP A 97 -14.46 -12.96 4.91
N ALA A 98 -15.64 -13.29 4.40
CA ALA A 98 -16.80 -12.40 4.36
C ALA A 98 -17.31 -12.00 5.77
N ALA A 99 -17.20 -12.87 6.78
CA ALA A 99 -17.62 -12.55 8.13
C ALA A 99 -16.68 -11.52 8.76
N GLU A 100 -15.37 -11.68 8.58
CA GLU A 100 -14.36 -10.73 9.02
C GLU A 100 -14.52 -9.37 8.30
N ALA A 101 -14.77 -9.37 6.99
CA ALA A 101 -15.06 -8.13 6.27
C ALA A 101 -16.28 -7.39 6.84
N ARG A 102 -17.37 -8.10 7.16
CA ARG A 102 -18.56 -7.51 7.80
C ARG A 102 -18.24 -6.93 9.18
N ALA A 103 -17.42 -7.62 9.98
CA ALA A 103 -16.99 -7.15 11.28
C ALA A 103 -16.16 -5.86 11.16
N MET A 104 -15.14 -5.85 10.29
CA MET A 104 -14.33 -4.66 10.03
C MET A 104 -15.18 -3.46 9.61
N LEU A 105 -16.10 -3.64 8.65
CA LEU A 105 -16.97 -2.57 8.17
C LEU A 105 -17.95 -2.07 9.24
N SER A 106 -18.42 -2.97 10.11
CA SER A 106 -19.27 -2.60 11.24
C SER A 106 -18.50 -1.76 12.26
N ASP A 107 -17.24 -2.10 12.54
CA ASP A 107 -16.37 -1.32 13.43
C ASP A 107 -16.05 0.08 12.86
N LEU A 108 -15.95 0.21 11.53
CA LEU A 108 -15.67 1.48 10.85
C LEU A 108 -16.91 2.35 10.62
N SER A 109 -18.11 1.78 10.72
CA SER A 109 -19.39 2.46 10.49
C SER A 109 -19.57 3.66 11.42
N GLY A 110 -19.82 4.85 10.86
CA GLY A 110 -19.97 6.09 11.64
C GLY A 110 -18.70 6.58 12.34
N GLN A 111 -17.53 5.99 12.05
CA GLN A 111 -16.28 6.28 12.75
C GLN A 111 -15.27 7.02 11.87
N ARG A 112 -14.36 7.71 12.56
CA ARG A 112 -13.11 8.20 11.97
C ARG A 112 -12.00 7.17 12.17
N HIS A 113 -11.33 6.81 11.09
CA HIS A 113 -10.19 5.91 11.11
C HIS A 113 -9.02 6.49 10.33
N ARG A 114 -7.83 5.94 10.57
CA ARG A 114 -6.62 6.32 9.86
C ARG A 114 -6.32 5.32 8.75
N VAL A 115 -5.79 5.83 7.65
CA VAL A 115 -5.19 5.03 6.59
C VAL A 115 -3.75 5.47 6.48
N LEU A 116 -2.84 4.53 6.72
CA LEU A 116 -1.41 4.78 6.69
C LEU A 116 -0.84 4.02 5.50
N THR A 117 -0.12 4.73 4.64
CA THR A 117 0.60 4.13 3.51
C THR A 117 2.05 4.52 3.58
N ALA A 118 2.92 3.53 3.75
CA ALA A 118 4.35 3.71 3.59
C ALA A 118 4.75 3.43 2.14
N VAL A 119 5.66 4.23 1.62
CA VAL A 119 6.29 4.04 0.32
C VAL A 119 7.81 4.00 0.52
N ALA A 120 8.48 3.10 -0.17
CA ALA A 120 9.93 3.00 -0.16
C ALA A 120 10.47 2.75 -1.57
N VAL A 121 11.58 3.42 -1.89
CA VAL A 121 12.32 3.22 -3.13
C VAL A 121 13.73 2.78 -2.78
N GLY A 122 14.17 1.69 -3.41
CA GLY A 122 15.52 1.14 -3.26
C GLY A 122 16.27 1.20 -4.59
N LYS A 123 17.55 1.60 -4.55
CA LYS A 123 18.44 1.58 -5.71
C LYS A 123 19.66 0.73 -5.40
N ALA A 124 19.84 -0.34 -6.18
CA ALA A 124 21.00 -1.20 -6.04
C ALA A 124 22.30 -0.42 -6.31
N ALA A 125 23.27 -0.54 -5.41
CA ALA A 125 24.61 0.01 -5.62
C ALA A 125 25.44 -0.93 -6.50
N ARG A 126 26.39 -0.38 -7.27
CA ARG A 126 27.38 -1.20 -8.01
C ARG A 126 28.27 -2.02 -7.07
N ARG A 127 28.53 -1.49 -5.87
CA ARG A 127 29.25 -2.14 -4.77
C ARG A 127 28.63 -1.65 -3.45
N GLY A 128 28.46 -2.56 -2.48
CA GLY A 128 27.91 -2.23 -1.16
C GLY A 128 26.39 -2.37 -1.07
N ALA A 129 25.82 -1.83 0.01
CA ALA A 129 24.38 -1.88 0.28
C ALA A 129 23.59 -1.00 -0.69
N ALA A 130 22.33 -1.36 -0.93
CA ALA A 130 21.41 -0.51 -1.68
C ALA A 130 21.12 0.77 -0.90
N THR A 131 20.93 1.88 -1.63
CA THR A 131 20.40 3.11 -1.03
C THR A 131 18.88 3.01 -0.97
N VAL A 132 18.31 3.38 0.18
CA VAL A 132 16.86 3.30 0.43
C VAL A 132 16.34 4.66 0.86
N TRP A 133 15.24 5.08 0.25
CA TRP A 133 14.45 6.26 0.64
C TRP A 133 13.05 5.79 0.98
N SER A 134 12.45 6.35 2.03
CA SER A 134 11.09 5.99 2.44
C SER A 134 10.36 7.18 3.03
N ALA A 135 9.03 7.13 2.93
CA ALA A 135 8.13 8.12 3.48
C ALA A 135 6.82 7.46 3.93
N LEU A 136 6.11 8.14 4.85
CA LEU A 136 4.83 7.69 5.39
C LEU A 136 3.78 8.77 5.17
N SER A 137 2.71 8.41 4.47
CA SER A 137 1.49 9.23 4.38
C SER A 137 0.47 8.72 5.40
N THR A 138 -0.04 9.62 6.24
CA THR A 138 -1.18 9.32 7.13
C THR A 138 -2.37 10.17 6.71
N SER A 139 -3.49 9.51 6.44
CA SER A 139 -4.77 10.15 6.14
C SER A 139 -5.83 9.72 7.13
N GLN A 140 -6.85 10.55 7.31
CA GLN A 140 -8.05 10.23 8.07
C GLN A 140 -9.24 10.12 7.13
N VAL A 141 -10.05 9.09 7.34
CA VAL A 141 -11.30 8.85 6.63
C VAL A 141 -12.43 8.84 7.65
N HIS A 142 -13.57 9.43 7.28
CA HIS A 142 -14.79 9.42 8.08
C HIS A 142 -15.90 8.75 7.27
N PHE A 143 -16.47 7.68 7.82
CA PHE A 143 -17.67 7.09 7.27
C PHE A 143 -18.92 7.63 7.95
N ASP A 144 -20.01 7.74 7.20
CA ASP A 144 -21.35 7.83 7.76
C ASP A 144 -21.76 6.50 8.40
N ALA A 145 -22.89 6.49 9.11
CA ALA A 145 -23.50 5.26 9.58
C ALA A 145 -23.89 4.35 8.39
N ILE A 146 -23.33 3.14 8.38
CA ILE A 146 -23.59 2.10 7.39
C ILE A 146 -24.49 1.05 8.03
N SER A 147 -25.66 0.81 7.44
CA SER A 147 -26.57 -0.23 7.91
C SER A 147 -26.04 -1.63 7.64
N ALA A 148 -26.44 -2.61 8.45
CA ALA A 148 -26.08 -4.01 8.25
C ALA A 148 -26.49 -4.55 6.85
N ALA A 149 -27.57 -4.02 6.27
CA ALA A 149 -28.01 -4.40 4.92
C ALA A 149 -27.07 -3.85 3.82
N GLN A 150 -26.58 -2.62 3.98
CA GLN A 150 -25.57 -2.03 3.08
C GLN A 150 -24.25 -2.77 3.19
N ILE A 151 -23.79 -3.08 4.41
CA ILE A 151 -22.56 -3.85 4.65
C ILE A 151 -22.64 -5.22 3.96
N ARG A 152 -23.75 -5.96 4.13
CA ARG A 152 -23.95 -7.25 3.45
C ARG A 152 -23.83 -7.11 1.94
N ARG A 153 -24.61 -6.19 1.34
CA ARG A 153 -24.61 -5.98 -0.12
C ARG A 153 -23.20 -5.65 -0.66
N TYR A 154 -22.43 -4.88 0.09
CA TYR A 154 -21.08 -4.51 -0.30
C TYR A 154 -20.10 -5.68 -0.20
N VAL A 155 -20.20 -6.50 0.84
CA VAL A 155 -19.42 -7.74 0.96
C VAL A 155 -19.79 -8.73 -0.14
N ASP A 156 -21.07 -8.85 -0.49
CA ASP A 156 -21.56 -9.72 -1.57
C ASP A 156 -21.04 -9.28 -2.96
N SER A 157 -20.64 -8.01 -3.12
CA SER A 157 -20.00 -7.54 -4.36
C SER A 157 -18.56 -8.05 -4.56
N GLY A 158 -17.94 -8.60 -3.51
CA GLY A 158 -16.53 -9.00 -3.50
C GLY A 158 -15.53 -7.84 -3.38
N GLU A 159 -15.98 -6.58 -3.47
CA GLU A 159 -15.08 -5.42 -3.39
C GLU A 159 -14.24 -5.39 -2.10
N PRO A 160 -14.71 -5.78 -0.91
CA PRO A 160 -13.89 -5.77 0.31
C PRO A 160 -12.62 -6.64 0.28
N MET A 161 -12.62 -7.70 -0.53
CA MET A 161 -11.58 -8.72 -0.48
C MET A 161 -10.22 -8.19 -0.98
N GLY A 162 -9.16 -8.60 -0.28
CA GLY A 162 -7.78 -8.20 -0.57
C GLY A 162 -7.46 -6.73 -0.26
N LYS A 163 -8.27 -6.05 0.57
CA LYS A 163 -8.10 -4.63 0.91
C LYS A 163 -8.04 -4.43 2.41
N ALA A 164 -7.07 -3.60 2.85
CA ALA A 164 -6.95 -3.24 4.25
C ALA A 164 -8.23 -2.56 4.76
N GLY A 165 -8.73 -2.96 5.92
CA GLY A 165 -9.99 -2.47 6.48
C GLY A 165 -11.23 -2.83 5.67
N ALA A 166 -11.13 -3.78 4.74
CA ALA A 166 -12.25 -4.31 3.96
C ALA A 166 -12.97 -3.27 3.07
N TYR A 167 -12.27 -2.23 2.57
CA TYR A 167 -12.87 -1.28 1.62
C TYR A 167 -11.89 -0.70 0.60
N ALA A 168 -12.44 -0.12 -0.48
CA ALA A 168 -11.71 0.67 -1.48
C ALA A 168 -12.30 2.08 -1.60
N ILE A 169 -11.51 3.13 -1.34
CA ILE A 169 -11.99 4.51 -1.32
C ILE A 169 -12.50 5.00 -2.68
N GLN A 170 -11.96 4.47 -3.76
CA GLN A 170 -12.35 4.78 -5.14
C GLN A 170 -13.51 3.90 -5.65
N GLY A 171 -14.00 2.97 -4.82
CA GLY A 171 -15.08 2.03 -5.12
C GLY A 171 -16.39 2.42 -4.45
N GLN A 172 -17.24 1.43 -4.18
CA GLN A 172 -18.57 1.69 -3.60
C GLN A 172 -18.51 2.31 -2.20
N ALA A 173 -17.42 2.10 -1.45
CA ALA A 173 -17.24 2.71 -0.13
C ALA A 173 -17.17 4.26 -0.18
N ALA A 174 -16.93 4.84 -1.35
CA ALA A 174 -17.04 6.29 -1.57
C ALA A 174 -18.44 6.82 -1.19
N MET A 175 -19.50 6.01 -1.37
CA MET A 175 -20.89 6.41 -1.08
C MET A 175 -21.17 6.63 0.41
N TRP A 176 -20.31 6.15 1.30
CA TRP A 176 -20.42 6.40 2.75
C TRP A 176 -19.30 7.29 3.29
N THR A 177 -18.33 7.66 2.45
CA THR A 177 -17.21 8.49 2.87
C THR A 177 -17.64 9.94 2.93
N THR A 178 -17.85 10.46 4.14
CA THR A 178 -18.30 11.85 4.36
C THR A 178 -17.16 12.84 4.34
N GLN A 179 -15.95 12.40 4.73
CA GLN A 179 -14.79 13.27 4.77
C GLN A 179 -13.48 12.49 4.61
N ILE A 180 -12.53 13.11 3.89
CA ILE A 180 -11.14 12.70 3.83
C ILE A 180 -10.27 13.90 4.27
N SER A 181 -9.25 13.63 5.09
CA SER A 181 -8.20 14.58 5.44
C SER A 181 -6.85 13.93 5.21
N GLY A 182 -6.02 14.52 4.33
CA GLY A 182 -4.73 13.96 3.93
C GLY A 182 -4.68 13.63 2.43
N SER A 183 -4.08 12.49 2.09
CA SER A 183 -3.81 12.10 0.71
C SER A 183 -4.80 11.04 0.22
N TYR A 184 -5.67 11.43 -0.73
CA TYR A 184 -6.57 10.49 -1.41
C TYR A 184 -5.81 9.35 -2.10
N SER A 185 -4.74 9.68 -2.83
CA SER A 185 -3.84 8.68 -3.45
C SER A 185 -3.16 7.78 -2.40
N GLY A 186 -2.80 8.34 -1.24
CA GLY A 186 -2.31 7.59 -0.09
C GLY A 186 -3.33 6.57 0.42
N ILE A 187 -4.60 6.94 0.49
CA ILE A 187 -5.70 6.03 0.87
C ILE A 187 -5.90 4.93 -0.18
N MET A 188 -5.83 5.27 -1.48
CA MET A 188 -5.90 4.28 -2.56
C MET A 188 -4.75 3.26 -2.52
N GLY A 189 -3.62 3.66 -1.95
CA GLY A 189 -2.50 2.79 -1.60
C GLY A 189 -1.14 3.21 -2.15
N LEU A 190 -1.01 4.40 -2.76
CA LEU A 190 0.28 4.98 -3.14
C LEU A 190 0.21 6.52 -3.06
N PRO A 191 0.88 7.16 -2.08
CA PRO A 191 0.75 8.59 -1.85
C PRO A 191 1.58 9.39 -2.86
N ALA A 192 0.93 10.16 -3.73
CA ALA A 192 1.58 10.84 -4.87
C ALA A 192 2.73 11.76 -4.44
N PHE A 193 2.49 12.61 -3.45
CA PHE A 193 3.44 13.61 -2.97
C PHE A 193 4.72 12.97 -2.41
N GLU A 194 4.56 12.02 -1.50
CA GLU A 194 5.65 11.25 -0.90
C GLU A 194 6.36 10.37 -1.94
N THR A 195 5.61 9.78 -2.87
CA THR A 195 6.15 8.97 -3.97
C THR A 195 7.06 9.79 -4.88
N ALA A 196 6.62 10.99 -5.26
CA ALA A 196 7.44 11.91 -6.06
C ALA A 196 8.74 12.28 -5.33
N GLN A 197 8.69 12.55 -4.03
CA GLN A 197 9.89 12.86 -3.23
C GLN A 197 10.89 11.70 -3.19
N VAL A 198 10.44 10.48 -2.90
CA VAL A 198 11.36 9.34 -2.81
C VAL A 198 11.91 8.91 -4.18
N LEU A 199 11.16 9.13 -5.27
CA LEU A 199 11.63 8.91 -6.63
C LEU A 199 12.66 9.98 -7.04
N ALA A 200 12.39 11.25 -6.77
CA ALA A 200 13.33 12.34 -7.02
C ALA A 200 14.66 12.12 -6.28
N ALA A 201 14.59 11.72 -5.00
CA ALA A 201 15.78 11.36 -4.22
C ALA A 201 16.56 10.15 -4.80
N ALA A 202 15.87 9.25 -5.51
CA ALA A 202 16.49 8.15 -6.25
C ALA A 202 17.03 8.55 -7.65
N GLY A 203 16.90 9.83 -8.02
CA GLY A 203 17.31 10.41 -9.30
C GLY A 203 16.27 10.29 -10.42
N MET A 204 14.99 10.18 -10.07
CA MET A 204 13.86 10.06 -11.00
C MET A 204 12.86 11.18 -10.76
N ASP A 205 13.09 12.32 -11.39
CA ASP A 205 12.18 13.45 -11.33
C ASP A 205 10.96 13.18 -12.21
N LEU A 206 9.77 13.43 -11.64
CA LEU A 206 8.49 13.26 -12.34
C LEU A 206 7.97 14.57 -12.96
N LEU A 207 8.55 15.71 -12.55
CA LEU A 207 8.21 17.08 -12.95
C LEU A 207 9.49 17.92 -13.04
#